data_AF-A0A7W5MSN6-F1
#
_entry.id   AF-A0A7W5MSN6-F1
#
_cell.length_a   1.000
_cell.length_b   1.000
_cell.length_c   1.000
_cell.angle_alpha   90.00
_cell.angle_beta   90.00
_cell.angle_gamma   90.00
#
_symmetry.space_group_name_H-M   'P 1'
#
loop_
_entity.id
_entity.type
_entity.pdbx_description
1 polymer ?
#
loop_
_entity_poly.entity_id
_entity_poly.type
_entity_poly.pdbx_seq_one_letter_code
_entity_poly.pdbx_strand_id
1 'polypeptide(L)'
;MRKSDDLKAEYLLIQGQYEAFDQRALSMKALATPLLGAGLAVAIKDDSHALLFATMLVALTLWVLESVWKGFQYCLTDRIIALEAWFRGEESEEMAPFQIYTAWGEVYRRERLWYIVTRMWAPFIALPYAVVIAVCIGVIVTR
;
A
#
# COMPACT_ATOMS: atom_id res chain seq x y z
N MET A 1 -5.37 32.48 12.29
CA MET A 1 -6.31 31.86 11.33
C MET A 1 -7.56 31.43 12.08
N ARG A 2 -8.73 31.35 11.42
CA ARG A 2 -9.89 30.74 12.07
C ARG A 2 -9.65 29.22 12.13
N LYS A 3 -10.06 28.55 13.21
CA LYS A 3 -9.91 27.10 13.40
C LYS A 3 -10.44 26.26 12.22
N SER A 4 -11.52 26.72 11.59
CA SER A 4 -12.07 26.15 10.36
C SER A 4 -11.08 26.15 9.20
N ASP A 5 -10.28 27.21 9.08
CA ASP A 5 -9.29 27.36 8.01
C ASP A 5 -8.11 26.41 8.24
N ASP A 6 -7.71 26.23 9.50
CA ASP A 6 -6.65 25.29 9.89
C ASP A 6 -7.06 23.84 9.64
N LEU A 7 -8.29 23.46 10.03
CA LEU A 7 -8.83 22.12 9.75
C LEU A 7 -9.03 21.87 8.26
N LYS A 8 -9.43 22.89 7.50
CA LYS A 8 -9.52 22.81 6.04
C LYS A 8 -8.13 22.61 5.42
N ALA A 9 -7.13 23.34 5.89
CA ALA A 9 -5.76 23.20 5.43
C ALA A 9 -5.20 21.80 5.75
N GLU A 10 -5.48 21.29 6.95
CA GLU A 10 -5.13 19.92 7.32
C GLU A 10 -5.81 18.88 6.42
N TYR A 11 -7.12 19.03 6.15
CA TYR A 11 -7.86 18.14 5.26
C TYR A 11 -7.26 18.08 3.86
N LEU A 12 -6.96 19.24 3.26
CA LEU A 12 -6.33 19.29 1.94
C LEU A 12 -4.93 18.66 1.94
N LEU A 13 -4.16 18.87 3.01
CA LEU A 13 -2.83 18.28 3.18
C LEU A 13 -2.91 16.75 3.25
N ILE A 14 -3.77 16.20 4.11
CA ILE A 14 -3.89 14.76 4.32
C ILE A 14 -4.49 14.05 3.10
N GLN A 15 -5.47 14.67 2.43
CA GLN A 15 -6.04 14.15 1.18
C GLN A 15 -4.98 14.05 0.09
N GLY A 16 -4.16 15.09 -0.07
CA GLY A 16 -3.04 15.06 -1.01
C GLY A 16 -2.00 13.98 -0.68
N GLN A 17 -1.71 13.75 0.61
CA GLN A 17 -0.84 12.64 1.01
C GLN A 17 -1.47 11.28 0.70
N TYR A 18 -2.75 11.10 0.97
CA TYR A 18 -3.49 9.87 0.69
C TYR A 18 -3.43 9.50 -0.79
N GLU A 19 -3.68 10.46 -1.68
CA GLU A 19 -3.59 10.28 -3.14
C GLU A 19 -2.15 10.05 -3.61
N ALA A 20 -1.16 10.69 -2.97
CA ALA A 20 0.25 10.45 -3.27
C ALA A 20 0.69 9.01 -2.95
N PHE A 21 0.11 8.35 -1.94
CA PHE A 21 0.35 6.93 -1.68
C PHE A 21 -0.09 6.07 -2.87
N ASP A 22 -1.24 6.37 -3.49
CA ASP A 22 -1.74 5.65 -4.67
C ASP A 22 -0.84 5.84 -5.88
N GLN A 23 -0.43 7.08 -6.16
CA GLN A 23 0.50 7.37 -7.26
C GLN A 23 1.83 6.61 -7.07
N ARG A 24 2.38 6.60 -5.86
CA ARG A 24 3.61 5.86 -5.56
C ARG A 24 3.41 4.34 -5.68
N ALA A 25 2.25 3.80 -5.31
CA ALA A 25 1.92 2.39 -5.51
C ALA A 25 1.89 2.00 -7.00
N LEU A 26 1.35 2.87 -7.87
CA LEU A 26 1.40 2.68 -9.31
C LEU A 26 2.85 2.72 -9.84
N SER A 27 3.66 3.66 -9.37
CA SER A 27 5.09 3.73 -9.74
C SER A 27 5.86 2.48 -9.32
N MET A 28 5.60 1.92 -8.13
CA MET A 28 6.19 0.65 -7.70
C MET A 28 5.83 -0.48 -8.65
N LYS A 29 4.56 -0.59 -9.07
CA LYS A 29 4.14 -1.60 -10.05
C LYS A 29 4.77 -1.41 -11.42
N ALA A 30 4.91 -0.18 -11.88
CA ALA A 30 5.52 0.15 -13.16
C ALA A 30 7.00 -0.27 -13.22
N LEU A 31 7.71 -0.24 -12.08
CA LEU A 31 9.09 -0.73 -11.98
C LEU A 31 9.16 -2.24 -11.72
N ALA A 32 8.28 -2.76 -10.87
CA ALA A 32 8.27 -4.17 -10.48
C ALA A 32 7.91 -5.10 -11.65
N THR A 33 6.89 -4.74 -12.44
CA THR A 33 6.34 -5.63 -13.47
C THR A 33 7.38 -5.97 -14.55
N PRO A 34 8.12 -5.00 -15.15
CA PRO A 34 9.17 -5.31 -16.11
C PRO A 34 10.34 -6.08 -15.49
N LEU A 35 10.74 -5.74 -14.26
CA LEU A 35 11.84 -6.41 -13.56
C LEU A 35 11.52 -7.90 -13.33
N LEU A 36 10.34 -8.19 -12.79
CA LEU A 36 9.88 -9.56 -12.54
C LEU A 36 9.65 -10.31 -13.84
N GLY A 37 9.07 -9.67 -14.86
CA GLY A 37 8.89 -10.26 -16.19
C GLY A 37 10.21 -10.62 -16.87
N ALA A 38 11.21 -9.75 -16.78
CA ALA A 38 12.55 -10.01 -17.31
C ALA A 38 13.25 -11.14 -16.55
N GLY A 39 13.19 -11.14 -15.21
CA GLY A 39 13.73 -12.21 -14.39
C GLY A 39 13.12 -13.57 -14.73
N LEU A 40 11.80 -13.61 -14.88
CA LEU A 40 11.07 -14.82 -15.30
C LEU A 40 11.48 -15.29 -16.70
N ALA A 41 11.55 -14.37 -17.68
CA ALA A 41 11.93 -14.71 -19.05
C ALA A 41 13.35 -15.30 -19.13
N VAL A 42 14.30 -14.69 -18.42
CA VAL A 42 15.69 -15.18 -18.36
C VAL A 42 15.76 -16.53 -17.66
N ALA A 43 15.05 -16.69 -16.54
CA ALA A 43 15.02 -17.95 -15.79
C ALA A 43 14.48 -19.12 -16.62
N ILE A 44 13.42 -18.89 -17.41
CA ILE A 44 12.82 -19.88 -18.31
C ILE A 44 13.77 -20.23 -19.46
N LYS A 45 14.43 -19.22 -20.06
CA LYS A 45 15.36 -19.38 -21.17
C LYS A 45 16.59 -20.20 -20.78
N ASP A 46 17.16 -19.90 -19.62
CA ASP A 46 18.39 -20.53 -19.13
C ASP A 46 18.11 -21.82 -18.32
N ASP A 47 16.86 -22.23 -18.22
CA ASP A 47 16.39 -23.40 -17.47
C ASP A 47 16.90 -23.44 -16.02
N SER A 48 16.94 -22.26 -15.38
CA SER A 48 17.56 -22.08 -14.07
C SER A 48 16.52 -22.00 -12.96
N HIS A 49 16.40 -23.09 -12.19
CA HIS A 49 15.56 -23.12 -10.99
C HIS A 49 16.00 -22.06 -9.96
N ALA A 50 17.31 -21.79 -9.85
CA ALA A 50 17.82 -20.77 -8.95
C ALA A 50 17.29 -19.36 -9.30
N LEU A 51 17.21 -19.03 -10.60
CA LEU A 51 16.65 -17.75 -11.06
C LEU A 51 15.14 -17.68 -10.87
N LEU A 52 14.41 -18.79 -11.03
CA LEU A 52 12.97 -18.86 -10.72
C LEU A 52 12.73 -18.59 -9.22
N PHE A 53 13.50 -19.22 -8.33
CA PHE A 53 13.43 -18.99 -6.90
C PHE A 53 13.76 -17.55 -6.52
N ALA A 54 14.83 -16.98 -7.09
CA ALA A 54 15.18 -15.57 -6.87
C ALA A 54 14.05 -14.63 -7.32
N THR A 55 13.47 -14.87 -8.50
CA THR A 55 12.35 -14.07 -9.03
C THR A 55 11.12 -14.16 -8.12
N MET A 56 10.77 -15.35 -7.64
CA MET A 56 9.67 -15.53 -6.68
C MET A 56 9.92 -14.79 -5.36
N LEU A 57 11.14 -14.85 -4.83
CA LEU A 57 11.48 -14.18 -3.58
C LEU A 57 11.35 -12.65 -3.71
N VAL A 58 11.81 -12.09 -4.84
CA VAL A 58 11.64 -10.67 -5.14
C VAL A 58 10.17 -10.31 -5.29
N ALA A 59 9.38 -11.13 -5.99
CA ALA A 59 7.94 -10.92 -6.13
C ALA A 59 7.22 -10.93 -4.77
N LEU A 60 7.53 -11.90 -3.90
CA LEU A 60 6.99 -11.97 -2.54
C LEU A 60 7.37 -10.75 -1.69
N THR A 61 8.63 -10.31 -1.78
CA THR A 61 9.10 -9.13 -1.05
C THR A 61 8.36 -7.87 -1.50
N LEU A 62 8.17 -7.68 -2.81
CA LEU A 62 7.42 -6.55 -3.36
C LEU A 62 5.93 -6.61 -2.98
N TRP A 63 5.34 -7.80 -2.96
CA TRP A 63 3.96 -8.01 -2.51
C TRP A 63 3.75 -7.58 -1.06
N VAL A 64 4.63 -8.01 -0.16
CA VAL A 64 4.59 -7.59 1.24
C VAL A 64 4.82 -6.08 1.37
N LEU A 65 5.81 -5.54 0.65
CA LEU A 65 6.13 -4.11 0.67
C LEU A 65 4.93 -3.25 0.25
N GLU A 66 4.23 -3.62 -0.83
CA GLU A 66 3.06 -2.89 -1.26
C GLU A 66 1.92 -2.95 -0.24
N SER A 67 1.77 -4.09 0.44
CA SER A 67 0.76 -4.25 1.49
C SER A 67 1.04 -3.37 2.70
N VAL A 68 2.31 -3.25 3.11
CA VAL A 68 2.76 -2.30 4.15
C VAL A 68 2.49 -0.87 3.71
N TRP A 69 2.83 -0.52 2.46
CA TRP A 69 2.61 0.79 1.89
C TRP A 69 1.14 1.21 1.93
N LYS A 70 0.26 0.27 1.56
CA LYS A 70 -1.20 0.44 1.62
C LYS A 70 -1.70 0.55 3.06
N GLY A 71 -1.12 -0.19 4.00
CA GLY A 71 -1.39 -0.03 5.42
C GLY A 71 -1.10 1.39 5.92
N PHE A 72 0.02 1.99 5.52
CA PHE A 72 0.36 3.38 5.87
C PHE A 72 -0.65 4.39 5.32
N GLN A 73 -1.15 4.18 4.10
CA GLN A 73 -2.19 5.01 3.49
C GLN A 73 -3.50 4.95 4.32
N TYR A 74 -3.96 3.76 4.69
CA TYR A 74 -5.22 3.59 5.45
C TYR A 74 -5.16 4.15 6.88
N CYS A 75 -3.98 4.26 7.47
CA CYS A 75 -3.85 4.90 8.79
C CYS A 75 -4.22 6.40 8.77
N LEU A 76 -4.31 7.04 7.59
CA LEU A 76 -4.81 8.40 7.44
C LEU A 76 -6.35 8.47 7.37
N THR A 77 -7.03 7.36 7.08
CA THR A 77 -8.47 7.34 6.82
C THR A 77 -9.28 7.76 8.04
N ASP A 78 -8.94 7.32 9.26
CA ASP A 78 -9.64 7.71 10.48
C ASP A 78 -9.65 9.23 10.67
N ARG A 79 -8.51 9.89 10.41
CA ARG A 79 -8.40 11.35 10.52
C ARG A 79 -9.17 12.08 9.41
N ILE A 80 -9.18 11.54 8.19
CA ILE A 80 -9.98 12.07 7.07
C ILE A 80 -11.46 12.03 7.45
N ILE A 81 -11.95 10.88 7.91
CA ILE A 81 -13.36 10.70 8.32
C ILE A 81 -13.75 11.66 9.43
N ALA A 82 -12.89 11.82 10.46
CA ALA A 82 -13.13 12.75 11.55
C ALA A 82 -13.23 14.21 11.05
N LEU A 83 -12.31 14.64 10.18
CA LEU A 83 -12.36 15.97 9.58
C LEU A 83 -13.64 16.20 8.78
N GLU A 84 -14.07 15.22 7.98
CA GLU A 84 -15.33 15.31 7.24
C GLU A 84 -16.55 15.37 8.17
N ALA A 85 -16.58 14.58 9.24
CA ALA A 85 -17.66 14.60 10.24
C ALA A 85 -17.75 15.96 10.94
N TRP A 86 -16.61 16.57 11.27
CA TRP A 86 -16.54 17.92 11.81
C TRP A 86 -17.13 18.96 10.83
N PHE A 87 -16.78 18.88 9.54
CA PHE A 87 -17.33 19.77 8.51
C PHE A 87 -18.82 19.54 8.23
N ARG A 88 -19.35 18.32 8.45
CA ARG A 88 -20.79 18.02 8.39
C ARG A 88 -21.56 18.52 9.63
N GLY A 89 -20.87 18.94 10.69
CA GLY A 89 -21.49 19.33 11.95
C GLY A 89 -21.99 18.15 12.79
N GLU A 90 -21.48 16.94 12.52
CA GLU A 90 -21.84 15.71 13.24
C GLU A 90 -21.07 15.55 14.57
N GLU A 91 -19.90 16.20 14.69
CA GLU A 91 -19.10 16.21 15.91
C GLU A 91 -19.21 17.56 16.63
N SER A 92 -19.57 17.52 17.92
CA SER A 92 -19.67 18.70 18.79
C SER A 92 -18.37 19.02 19.54
N GLU A 93 -17.36 18.15 19.45
CA GLU A 93 -16.10 18.32 20.19
C GLU A 93 -15.12 19.27 19.50
N GLU A 94 -14.32 19.96 20.32
CA GLU A 94 -13.25 20.82 19.85
C GLU A 94 -12.12 20.00 19.22
N MET A 95 -12.20 19.75 17.91
CA MET A 95 -11.11 19.10 17.18
C MET A 95 -9.88 20.02 17.07
N ALA A 96 -8.75 19.61 17.64
CA ALA A 96 -7.48 20.31 17.45
C ALA A 96 -6.94 20.06 16.03
N PRO A 97 -6.52 21.11 15.29
CA PRO A 97 -5.92 20.92 13.97
C PRO A 97 -4.49 20.36 14.05
N PHE A 98 -4.03 19.84 12.92
CA PHE A 98 -2.67 19.36 12.66
C PHE A 98 -2.20 18.21 13.56
N GLN A 99 -3.11 17.30 13.93
CA GLN A 99 -2.81 16.11 14.75
C GLN A 99 -2.51 14.86 13.91
N ILE A 100 -2.09 15.03 12.65
CA ILE A 100 -1.93 13.95 11.65
C ILE A 100 -1.02 12.82 12.17
N TYR A 101 0.18 13.14 12.65
CA TYR A 101 1.15 12.13 13.08
C TYR A 101 0.65 11.31 14.28
N THR A 102 0.03 11.97 15.24
CA THR A 102 -0.53 11.32 16.44
C THR A 102 -1.68 10.39 16.06
N ALA A 103 -2.65 10.90 15.29
CA ALA A 103 -3.80 10.12 14.83
C ALA A 103 -3.36 8.91 13.98
N TRP A 104 -2.46 9.14 13.02
CA TRP A 104 -1.88 8.06 12.21
C TRP A 104 -1.16 7.01 13.08
N GLY A 105 -0.36 7.46 14.06
CA GLY A 105 0.42 6.58 14.92
C GLY A 105 -0.43 5.73 15.85
N GLU A 106 -1.57 6.25 16.31
CA GLU A 106 -2.55 5.48 17.09
C GLU A 106 -3.14 4.34 16.28
N VAL A 107 -3.61 4.64 15.06
CA VAL A 107 -4.17 3.64 14.14
C VAL A 107 -3.11 2.61 13.77
N TYR A 108 -1.89 3.07 13.46
CA TYR A 108 -0.79 2.19 13.11
C TYR A 108 -0.45 1.22 14.24
N ARG A 109 -0.33 1.68 15.49
CA ARG A 109 -0.05 0.80 16.64
C ARG A 109 -1.18 -0.22 16.86
N ARG A 110 -2.43 0.19 16.65
CA ARG A 110 -3.61 -0.66 16.85
C ARG A 110 -3.73 -1.74 15.79
N GLU A 111 -3.45 -1.42 14.52
CA GLU A 111 -3.87 -2.25 13.38
C GLU A 111 -2.74 -2.65 12.42
N ARG A 112 -1.46 -2.43 12.78
CA ARG A 112 -0.29 -2.67 11.90
C ARG A 112 -0.37 -4.00 11.14
N LEU A 113 -0.47 -5.11 11.87
CA LEU A 113 -0.43 -6.45 11.28
C LEU A 113 -1.73 -6.77 10.53
N TRP A 114 -2.86 -6.29 11.05
CA TRP A 114 -4.17 -6.50 10.45
C TRP A 114 -4.24 -5.89 9.05
N TYR A 115 -3.79 -4.65 8.89
CA TYR A 115 -3.75 -4.02 7.57
C TYR A 115 -2.81 -4.72 6.62
N ILE A 116 -1.64 -5.18 7.06
CA ILE A 116 -0.73 -5.89 6.17
C ILE A 116 -1.40 -7.17 5.65
N VAL A 117 -1.91 -8.01 6.55
CA VAL A 117 -2.46 -9.33 6.17
C VAL A 117 -3.73 -9.22 5.34
N THR A 118 -4.65 -8.33 5.71
CA THR A 118 -5.93 -8.19 4.97
C THR A 118 -5.72 -7.57 3.60
N ARG A 119 -4.77 -6.64 3.45
CA ARG A 119 -4.53 -5.95 2.19
C ARG A 119 -3.71 -6.77 1.21
N MET A 120 -2.87 -7.70 1.67
CA MET A 120 -2.15 -8.62 0.77
C MET A 120 -3.08 -9.30 -0.26
N TRP A 121 -4.33 -9.59 0.12
CA TRP A 121 -5.30 -10.27 -0.74
C TRP A 121 -6.17 -9.34 -1.60
N ALA A 122 -6.03 -8.02 -1.44
CA ALA A 122 -6.79 -7.10 -2.29
C ALA A 122 -6.36 -7.31 -3.76
N PRO A 123 -7.30 -7.45 -4.72
CA PRO A 123 -6.96 -7.75 -6.12
C PRO A 123 -5.94 -6.77 -6.71
N PHE A 124 -6.04 -5.48 -6.36
CA PHE A 124 -5.11 -4.44 -6.79
C PHE A 124 -3.65 -4.69 -6.35
N ILE A 125 -3.45 -5.32 -5.20
CA ILE A 125 -2.13 -5.61 -4.63
C ILE A 125 -1.66 -6.99 -5.12
N ALA A 126 -2.52 -8.00 -5.02
CA ALA A 126 -2.14 -9.40 -5.27
C ALA A 126 -1.83 -9.69 -6.75
N LEU A 127 -2.61 -9.15 -7.69
CA LEU A 127 -2.61 -9.57 -9.09
C LEU A 127 -1.23 -9.57 -9.76
N PRO A 128 -0.40 -8.50 -9.70
CA PRO A 128 0.89 -8.50 -10.39
C PRO A 128 1.89 -9.52 -9.81
N TYR A 129 1.87 -9.76 -8.50
CA TYR A 129 2.84 -10.63 -7.84
C TYR A 129 2.41 -12.09 -7.83
N ALA A 130 1.13 -12.35 -7.53
CA ALA A 130 0.56 -13.69 -7.48
C ALA A 130 0.66 -14.40 -8.85
N VAL A 131 0.45 -13.67 -9.95
CA VAL A 131 0.59 -14.23 -11.31
C VAL A 131 2.02 -14.66 -11.57
N VAL A 132 3.02 -13.82 -11.27
CA VAL A 132 4.43 -14.15 -11.46
C VAL A 132 4.82 -15.39 -10.64
N ILE A 133 4.43 -15.42 -9.36
CA ILE A 133 4.72 -16.55 -8.47
C ILE A 133 4.07 -17.84 -8.99
N ALA A 134 2.80 -17.77 -9.41
CA ALA A 134 2.09 -18.93 -9.95
C ALA A 134 2.77 -19.48 -11.22
N VAL A 135 3.23 -18.60 -12.11
CA VAL A 135 3.97 -19.03 -13.31
C VAL A 135 5.31 -19.65 -12.93
N CYS A 136 6.08 -19.06 -12.02
CA CYS A 136 7.32 -19.66 -11.54
C CYS A 136 7.10 -21.08 -10.99
N ILE A 137 6.08 -21.27 -10.13
CA ILE A 137 5.75 -22.58 -9.57
C ILE A 137 5.37 -23.56 -10.68
N GLY A 138 4.53 -23.14 -11.63
CA GLY A 138 4.13 -23.97 -12.76
C GLY A 138 5.32 -24.44 -13.61
N VAL A 139 6.30 -23.57 -13.86
CA VAL A 139 7.52 -23.93 -14.59
C VAL A 139 8.36 -24.93 -13.80
N ILE A 140 8.54 -24.71 -12.48
CA ILE A 140 9.34 -25.62 -11.62
C ILE A 140 8.70 -27.02 -11.53
N VAL A 141 7.38 -27.13 -11.53
CA VAL A 141 6.68 -28.43 -11.41
C VAL A 141 6.64 -29.20 -12.73
N THR A 142 6.68 -28.49 -13.86
CA THR A 142 6.56 -29.11 -15.20
C THR A 142 7.89 -29.48 -15.84
N ARG A 143 9.01 -29.03 -15.26
CA ARG A 143 10.37 -29.36 -15.69
C ARG A 143 11.04 -30.26 -14.66
#